data_AF-A0A7S4I095-F1
#
_entry.id   AF-A0A7S4I095-F1
#
_cell.length_a   1.000
_cell.length_b   1.000
_cell.length_c   1.000
_cell.angle_alpha   90.00
_cell.angle_beta   90.00
_cell.angle_gamma   90.00
#
_symmetry.space_group_name_H-M   'P 1'
#
loop_
_entity.id
_entity.type
_entity.pdbx_description
1 polymer ?
#
loop_
_entity_poly.entity_id
_entity_poly.type
_entity_poly.pdbx_seq_one_letter_code
_entity_poly.pdbx_strand_id
1 'polypeptide(L)'
;MVVSTFICCMSKRRSNPAGSDEPRQVKRQRVSTSDSPEEGLQHKKGAIVRVAMHNFVTYNNCEFFPGPLLNVVIGPNGSGKSSIVCGLVLGLGGAPKLLGRAKQIKEFIRHGSHEAWVELELARVRNGRNATIRRTLRQDNSSEWRINGKITTKNEIKKIIDSANIQIDNVCQFLPQDKVVEFAKLDQYQLLRETEKAIGPPSMIRDHENLIEMYNNQSQHGLHLQTKEKHLADLKTKNEVLERDVIRFREREKLLKQAKLMKKKKPWIEFRETEARMKKAKIDFDDASKRHRKQEKKCEPLKNEIKELKDRLDKMEASRTKKLSIQRNLDNQRTNCVHQINEIDGRVQSAIKSLDRIKSRQKDRMAQAEKVQEHIELLQTKLEQLDTSDIHSKAKDLDRQKEDERAKENLLQDQISTIAYSRQKKQDSCRSKEHELSDLKNAQQQRLNDLQRRNKDTYNARLWIQEQSLKGAFKEQVYGPLLLEITVPNSYHARCFETQTPNWLLDAFVVQNRDDYETVTRQLVDKQRLKINITRTDTIRGSFEVPDDINNIKRFGISGFLCDYVEGPDIIKHCLRAVAQLHRA
;
A
#
# COMPACT_ATOMS: atom_id res chain seq x y z
N MET A 1 -78.01 -5.30 -41.68
CA MET A 1 -78.48 -6.63 -41.25
C MET A 1 -78.13 -6.82 -39.78
N VAL A 2 -78.99 -7.42 -38.97
CA VAL A 2 -78.76 -7.57 -37.51
C VAL A 2 -78.41 -9.01 -37.21
N VAL A 3 -77.20 -9.25 -36.69
CA VAL A 3 -76.75 -10.61 -36.30
C VAL A 3 -77.28 -10.92 -34.90
N SER A 4 -77.90 -12.10 -34.75
CA SER A 4 -78.55 -12.55 -33.52
C SER A 4 -77.56 -12.90 -32.40
N THR A 5 -77.99 -12.78 -31.14
CA THR A 5 -77.25 -13.30 -29.98
C THR A 5 -77.24 -14.83 -30.01
N PHE A 6 -76.10 -15.43 -30.35
CA PHE A 6 -75.92 -16.88 -30.32
C PHE A 6 -75.56 -17.37 -28.91
N ILE A 7 -76.38 -18.28 -28.36
CA ILE A 7 -76.00 -19.11 -27.20
C ILE A 7 -75.66 -20.50 -27.75
N CYS A 8 -74.36 -20.77 -27.97
CA CYS A 8 -73.90 -22.03 -28.54
C CYS A 8 -73.39 -22.99 -27.45
N CYS A 9 -74.22 -23.95 -27.05
CA CYS A 9 -73.84 -24.94 -26.04
C CYS A 9 -73.07 -26.12 -26.66
N MET A 10 -71.80 -25.89 -27.02
CA MET A 10 -70.89 -26.94 -27.50
C MET A 10 -70.61 -27.96 -26.38
N SER A 11 -70.62 -29.24 -26.73
CA SER A 11 -70.66 -30.34 -25.76
C SER A 11 -69.74 -31.49 -26.18
N LYS A 12 -68.79 -31.83 -25.29
CA LYS A 12 -67.72 -32.84 -25.48
C LYS A 12 -68.17 -34.12 -26.22
N ARG A 13 -67.42 -34.48 -27.27
CA ARG A 13 -67.18 -35.90 -27.61
C ARG A 13 -66.13 -36.46 -26.65
N ARG A 14 -66.23 -37.74 -26.29
CA ARG A 14 -65.14 -38.47 -25.60
C ARG A 14 -64.15 -39.03 -26.63
N SER A 15 -62.87 -38.98 -26.31
CA SER A 15 -61.80 -39.74 -26.97
C SER A 15 -61.12 -40.64 -25.93
N ASN A 16 -60.73 -41.84 -26.36
CA ASN A 16 -59.80 -42.70 -25.62
C ASN A 16 -58.37 -42.47 -26.15
N PRO A 17 -57.32 -42.68 -25.33
CA PRO A 17 -55.95 -42.38 -25.72
C PRO A 17 -55.27 -43.55 -26.45
N ALA A 18 -54.57 -43.26 -27.56
CA ALA A 18 -53.56 -44.14 -28.15
C ALA A 18 -52.61 -43.39 -29.10
N GLY A 19 -51.30 -43.44 -28.80
CA GLY A 19 -50.20 -43.60 -29.76
C GLY A 19 -49.91 -42.58 -30.87
N SER A 20 -48.71 -41.99 -30.81
CA SER A 20 -47.81 -41.58 -31.92
C SER A 20 -48.24 -40.48 -32.91
N ASP A 21 -47.30 -39.56 -33.16
CA ASP A 21 -47.38 -38.48 -34.14
C ASP A 21 -47.14 -38.93 -35.60
N GLU A 22 -47.94 -38.41 -36.53
CA GLU A 22 -47.50 -38.00 -37.88
C GLU A 22 -48.57 -37.13 -38.58
N PRO A 23 -48.21 -36.16 -39.44
CA PRO A 23 -49.14 -35.16 -39.96
C PRO A 23 -49.94 -35.64 -41.19
N ARG A 24 -51.24 -35.95 -41.02
CA ARG A 24 -52.14 -36.30 -42.14
C ARG A 24 -52.97 -35.12 -42.66
N GLN A 25 -52.95 -34.95 -43.99
CA GLN A 25 -53.73 -33.94 -44.71
C GLN A 25 -55.24 -34.19 -44.63
N VAL A 26 -56.03 -33.14 -44.43
CA VAL A 26 -57.50 -33.23 -44.26
C VAL A 26 -58.21 -33.19 -45.62
N LYS A 27 -58.65 -34.35 -46.11
CA LYS A 27 -59.65 -34.43 -47.19
C LYS A 27 -61.07 -34.26 -46.61
N ARG A 28 -61.85 -33.33 -47.14
CA ARG A 28 -63.28 -33.16 -46.81
C ARG A 28 -64.08 -34.38 -47.30
N GLN A 29 -64.63 -35.17 -46.39
CA GLN A 29 -65.69 -36.14 -46.71
C GLN A 29 -67.07 -35.47 -46.63
N ARG A 30 -67.95 -35.75 -47.60
CA ARG A 30 -69.39 -35.51 -47.47
C ARG A 30 -69.98 -36.52 -46.49
N VAL A 31 -70.81 -36.07 -45.56
CA VAL A 31 -71.66 -36.97 -44.77
C VAL A 31 -72.87 -37.35 -45.62
N SER A 32 -73.08 -38.64 -45.83
CA SER A 32 -74.31 -39.18 -46.43
C SER A 32 -75.43 -39.22 -45.39
N THR A 33 -76.61 -38.72 -45.76
CA THR A 33 -77.83 -38.89 -44.96
C THR A 33 -78.31 -40.34 -45.03
N SER A 34 -78.58 -40.92 -43.86
CA SER A 34 -79.29 -42.19 -43.71
C SER A 34 -80.38 -41.98 -42.66
N ASP A 35 -81.63 -41.87 -43.11
CA ASP A 35 -82.76 -41.61 -42.23
C ASP A 35 -83.06 -42.82 -41.34
N SER A 36 -83.24 -42.57 -40.05
CA SER A 36 -83.78 -43.51 -39.07
C SER A 36 -84.70 -42.72 -38.11
N PRO A 37 -85.86 -43.27 -37.71
CA PRO A 37 -86.93 -42.49 -37.09
C PRO A 37 -86.60 -41.98 -35.68
N GLU A 38 -87.38 -41.01 -35.24
CA GLU A 38 -87.12 -40.13 -34.09
C GLU A 38 -86.89 -40.84 -32.74
N GLU A 39 -85.64 -41.13 -32.40
CA GLU A 39 -85.22 -41.13 -30.98
C GLU A 39 -85.31 -39.68 -30.46
N GLY A 40 -86.45 -39.34 -29.86
CA GLY A 40 -86.78 -37.98 -29.42
C GLY A 40 -85.65 -37.31 -28.64
N LEU A 41 -85.10 -36.22 -29.20
CA LEU A 41 -83.85 -35.62 -28.73
C LEU A 41 -83.92 -35.24 -27.24
N GLN A 42 -83.16 -35.96 -26.42
CA GLN A 42 -83.29 -35.87 -24.97
C GLN A 42 -82.38 -34.78 -24.38
N HIS A 43 -82.92 -33.99 -23.45
CA HIS A 43 -82.15 -32.96 -22.75
C HIS A 43 -80.92 -33.55 -22.03
N LYS A 44 -79.75 -33.00 -22.35
CA LYS A 44 -78.48 -33.28 -21.67
C LYS A 44 -78.52 -32.76 -20.22
N LYS A 45 -77.72 -33.37 -19.32
CA LYS A 45 -77.58 -32.89 -17.93
C LYS A 45 -77.23 -31.40 -17.93
N GLY A 46 -77.97 -30.60 -17.17
CA GLY A 46 -77.79 -29.14 -17.07
C GLY A 46 -78.51 -28.32 -18.13
N ALA A 47 -79.09 -28.92 -19.17
CA ALA A 47 -79.91 -28.19 -20.14
C ALA A 47 -81.17 -27.62 -19.46
N ILE A 48 -81.59 -26.42 -19.88
CA ILE A 48 -82.81 -25.79 -19.38
C ILE A 48 -84.01 -26.39 -20.13
N VAL A 49 -85.00 -26.89 -19.39
CA VAL A 49 -86.21 -27.55 -19.91
C VAL A 49 -87.41 -26.61 -19.89
N ARG A 50 -87.46 -25.70 -18.90
CA ARG A 50 -88.54 -24.74 -18.70
C ARG A 50 -88.01 -23.44 -18.11
N VAL A 51 -88.59 -22.32 -18.53
CA VAL A 51 -88.29 -20.97 -18.08
C VAL A 51 -89.62 -20.25 -17.84
N ALA A 52 -89.94 -19.93 -16.60
CA ALA A 52 -91.14 -19.16 -16.25
C ALA A 52 -90.76 -17.86 -15.53
N MET A 53 -91.45 -16.76 -15.81
CA MET A 53 -91.22 -15.46 -15.18
C MET A 53 -92.54 -14.75 -14.89
N HIS A 54 -92.64 -14.13 -13.72
CA HIS A 54 -93.82 -13.39 -13.27
C HIS A 54 -93.42 -12.00 -12.76
N ASN A 55 -94.14 -10.97 -13.21
CA ASN A 55 -93.86 -9.55 -12.99
C ASN A 55 -92.39 -9.17 -13.22
N PHE A 56 -91.74 -9.77 -14.21
CA PHE A 56 -90.31 -9.59 -14.47
C PHE A 56 -90.04 -8.64 -15.63
N VAL A 57 -89.56 -7.43 -15.32
CA VAL A 57 -89.26 -6.32 -16.23
C VAL A 57 -90.42 -5.95 -17.18
N THR A 58 -90.55 -6.69 -18.28
CA THR A 58 -91.49 -6.47 -19.39
C THR A 58 -92.62 -7.50 -19.42
N TYR A 59 -92.52 -8.58 -18.64
CA TYR A 59 -93.46 -9.70 -18.63
C TYR A 59 -94.35 -9.69 -17.40
N ASN A 60 -95.67 -9.78 -17.61
CA ASN A 60 -96.65 -9.95 -16.53
C ASN A 60 -96.58 -11.40 -16.01
N ASN A 61 -96.73 -12.34 -16.94
CA ASN A 61 -96.52 -13.76 -16.77
C ASN A 61 -96.04 -14.30 -18.11
N CYS A 62 -95.00 -15.14 -18.15
CA CYS A 62 -94.56 -15.84 -19.35
C CYS A 62 -93.92 -17.17 -18.99
N GLU A 63 -94.07 -18.15 -19.88
CA GLU A 63 -93.46 -19.46 -19.76
C GLU A 63 -92.97 -19.94 -21.12
N PHE A 64 -91.78 -20.55 -21.14
CA PHE A 64 -91.11 -21.04 -22.33
C PHE A 64 -90.54 -22.43 -22.05
N PHE A 65 -90.57 -23.30 -23.06
CA PHE A 65 -89.99 -24.65 -23.02
C PHE A 65 -88.91 -24.75 -24.10
N PRO A 66 -87.62 -24.48 -23.76
CA PRO A 66 -86.54 -24.58 -24.73
C PRO A 66 -86.38 -26.01 -25.26
N GLY A 67 -86.04 -26.15 -26.54
CA GLY A 67 -85.65 -27.44 -27.12
C GLY A 67 -84.25 -27.91 -26.66
N PRO A 68 -83.88 -29.17 -26.94
CA PRO A 68 -82.67 -29.82 -26.42
C PRO A 68 -81.35 -29.39 -27.07
N LEU A 69 -81.40 -28.64 -28.19
CA LEU A 69 -80.24 -28.17 -28.96
C LEU A 69 -80.26 -26.65 -29.16
N LEU A 70 -80.45 -26.18 -30.40
CA LEU A 70 -80.47 -24.76 -30.74
C LEU A 70 -81.83 -24.14 -30.40
N ASN A 71 -81.79 -22.99 -29.74
CA ASN A 71 -82.96 -22.19 -29.40
C ASN A 71 -82.74 -20.76 -29.90
N VAL A 72 -83.70 -20.19 -30.64
CA VAL A 72 -83.57 -18.86 -31.25
C VAL A 72 -84.73 -17.98 -30.79
N VAL A 73 -84.41 -16.88 -30.09
CA VAL A 73 -85.41 -15.94 -29.57
C VAL A 73 -85.53 -14.75 -30.54
N ILE A 74 -86.65 -14.69 -31.26
CA ILE A 74 -86.96 -13.68 -32.27
C ILE A 74 -88.03 -12.72 -31.74
N GLY A 75 -87.98 -11.45 -32.17
CA GLY A 75 -88.97 -10.43 -31.84
C GLY A 75 -88.48 -9.01 -32.14
N PRO A 76 -89.37 -7.99 -32.20
CA PRO A 76 -88.99 -6.61 -32.48
C PRO A 76 -88.13 -6.00 -31.36
N ASN A 77 -87.61 -4.79 -31.56
CA ASN A 77 -86.90 -4.07 -30.50
C ASN A 77 -87.87 -3.67 -29.38
N GLY A 78 -87.40 -3.65 -28.13
CA GLY A 78 -88.25 -3.47 -26.95
C GLY A 78 -89.03 -4.71 -26.46
N SER A 79 -89.21 -5.76 -27.28
CA SER A 79 -90.06 -6.95 -26.97
C SER A 79 -89.58 -7.90 -25.85
N GLY A 80 -88.73 -7.43 -24.93
CA GLY A 80 -88.30 -8.21 -23.78
C GLY A 80 -87.21 -9.27 -24.03
N LYS A 81 -86.71 -9.46 -25.27
CA LYS A 81 -85.65 -10.44 -25.62
C LYS A 81 -84.49 -10.46 -24.61
N SER A 82 -83.86 -9.31 -24.37
CA SER A 82 -82.74 -9.17 -23.41
C SER A 82 -83.19 -9.34 -21.96
N SER A 83 -84.47 -9.14 -21.64
CA SER A 83 -85.05 -9.46 -20.32
C SER A 83 -85.12 -10.98 -20.09
N ILE A 84 -85.38 -11.81 -21.12
CA ILE A 84 -85.28 -13.27 -20.98
C ILE A 84 -83.85 -13.67 -20.57
N VAL A 85 -82.84 -13.11 -21.24
CA VAL A 85 -81.42 -13.32 -20.89
C VAL A 85 -81.10 -12.86 -19.46
N CYS A 86 -81.61 -11.70 -19.04
CA CYS A 86 -81.50 -11.25 -17.65
C CYS A 86 -82.13 -12.24 -16.65
N GLY A 87 -83.31 -12.77 -16.96
CA GLY A 87 -84.00 -13.74 -16.12
C GLY A 87 -83.23 -15.05 -15.99
N LEU A 88 -82.69 -15.58 -17.09
CA LEU A 88 -81.81 -16.77 -17.08
C LEU A 88 -80.62 -16.57 -16.12
N VAL A 89 -79.87 -15.48 -16.27
CA VAL A 89 -78.70 -15.19 -15.42
C VAL A 89 -79.10 -15.02 -13.96
N LEU A 90 -80.19 -14.30 -13.67
CA LEU A 90 -80.63 -14.09 -12.28
C LEU A 90 -81.18 -15.36 -11.64
N GLY A 91 -81.90 -16.20 -12.36
CA GLY A 91 -82.38 -17.50 -11.88
C GLY A 91 -81.24 -18.49 -11.65
N LEU A 92 -80.21 -18.47 -12.51
CA LEU A 92 -78.99 -19.28 -12.35
C LEU A 92 -77.97 -18.63 -11.40
N GLY A 93 -78.38 -18.05 -10.26
CA GLY A 93 -77.43 -17.59 -9.24
C GLY A 93 -76.63 -16.32 -9.58
N GLY A 94 -76.73 -15.78 -10.79
CA GLY A 94 -75.93 -14.65 -11.28
C GLY A 94 -76.12 -13.35 -10.51
N ALA A 95 -75.13 -12.47 -10.62
CA ALA A 95 -75.16 -11.12 -10.04
C ALA A 95 -75.62 -10.09 -11.09
N PRO A 96 -76.45 -9.09 -10.71
CA PRO A 96 -76.88 -8.01 -11.62
C PRO A 96 -75.74 -7.36 -12.41
N LYS A 97 -74.57 -7.17 -11.77
CA LYS A 97 -73.36 -6.61 -12.40
C LYS A 97 -72.88 -7.35 -13.66
N LEU A 98 -73.19 -8.64 -13.82
CA LEU A 98 -72.81 -9.40 -15.03
C LEU A 98 -73.63 -8.99 -16.26
N LEU A 99 -74.81 -8.40 -16.07
CA LEU A 99 -75.78 -8.10 -17.13
C LEU A 99 -75.63 -6.71 -17.75
N GLY A 100 -74.75 -5.85 -17.25
CA GLY A 100 -74.54 -4.46 -17.71
C GLY A 100 -75.69 -3.48 -17.39
N ARG A 101 -76.93 -3.96 -17.48
CA ARG A 101 -78.19 -3.22 -17.54
C ARG A 101 -78.70 -2.58 -16.24
N ALA A 102 -78.37 -3.16 -15.08
CA ALA A 102 -78.98 -2.80 -13.80
C ALA A 102 -78.05 -3.14 -12.61
N LYS A 103 -78.09 -2.33 -11.54
CA LYS A 103 -77.20 -2.47 -10.38
C LYS A 103 -77.82 -3.25 -9.22
N GLN A 104 -79.10 -3.01 -8.94
CA GLN A 104 -79.85 -3.61 -7.84
C GLN A 104 -80.85 -4.67 -8.34
N ILE A 105 -81.40 -5.47 -7.42
CA ILE A 105 -82.30 -6.57 -7.77
C ILE A 105 -83.73 -6.07 -8.05
N LYS A 106 -84.19 -5.05 -7.32
CA LYS A 106 -85.52 -4.44 -7.52
C LYS A 106 -85.72 -3.83 -8.92
N GLU A 107 -84.64 -3.46 -9.60
CA GLU A 107 -84.65 -2.91 -10.97
C GLU A 107 -85.17 -3.92 -12.01
N PHE A 108 -85.28 -5.20 -11.65
CA PHE A 108 -85.86 -6.25 -12.50
C PHE A 108 -87.34 -6.54 -12.22
N ILE A 109 -87.94 -5.90 -11.20
CA ILE A 109 -89.38 -6.01 -10.92
C ILE A 109 -90.14 -5.09 -11.87
N ARG A 110 -91.21 -5.61 -12.49
CA ARG A 110 -92.08 -4.84 -13.39
C ARG A 110 -92.73 -3.67 -12.65
N HIS A 111 -92.72 -2.49 -13.26
CA HIS A 111 -93.32 -1.28 -12.68
C HIS A 111 -94.76 -1.53 -12.22
N GLY A 112 -95.11 -1.03 -11.02
CA GLY A 112 -96.40 -1.26 -10.37
C GLY A 112 -96.52 -2.61 -9.63
N SER A 113 -95.48 -3.45 -9.60
CA SER A 113 -95.50 -4.74 -8.88
C SER A 113 -94.62 -4.70 -7.62
N HIS A 114 -95.06 -5.35 -6.53
CA HIS A 114 -94.30 -5.44 -5.26
C HIS A 114 -93.28 -6.58 -5.23
N GLU A 115 -93.53 -7.65 -5.98
CA GLU A 115 -92.61 -8.76 -6.16
C GLU A 115 -92.59 -9.25 -7.61
N ALA A 116 -91.49 -9.91 -7.97
CA ALA A 116 -91.32 -10.65 -9.21
C ALA A 116 -90.69 -12.01 -8.90
N TRP A 117 -90.82 -12.99 -9.78
CA TRP A 117 -90.01 -14.21 -9.68
C TRP A 117 -89.60 -14.75 -11.04
N VAL A 118 -88.48 -15.46 -11.06
CA VAL A 118 -88.01 -16.27 -12.19
C VAL A 118 -87.82 -17.69 -11.70
N GLU A 119 -88.32 -18.65 -12.48
CA GLU A 119 -88.18 -20.07 -12.24
C GLU A 119 -87.59 -20.78 -13.46
N LEU A 120 -86.60 -21.63 -13.21
CA LEU A 120 -85.85 -22.37 -14.23
C LEU A 120 -85.84 -23.85 -13.86
N GLU A 121 -86.10 -24.71 -14.83
CA GLU A 121 -86.03 -26.16 -14.65
C GLU A 121 -84.81 -26.74 -15.38
N LEU A 122 -83.91 -27.38 -14.64
CA LEU A 122 -82.66 -27.94 -15.16
C LEU A 122 -82.73 -29.46 -15.25
N ALA A 123 -82.41 -29.99 -16.43
CA ALA A 123 -82.46 -31.41 -16.74
C ALA A 123 -81.45 -32.22 -15.91
N ARG A 124 -81.94 -33.26 -15.23
CA ARG A 124 -81.13 -34.34 -14.61
C ARG A 124 -80.06 -33.91 -13.60
N VAL A 125 -80.11 -32.68 -13.07
CA VAL A 125 -79.02 -32.16 -12.21
C VAL A 125 -79.05 -32.76 -10.80
N ARG A 126 -80.23 -33.14 -10.27
CA ARG A 126 -80.38 -33.66 -8.91
C ARG A 126 -80.74 -35.16 -8.93
N ASN A 127 -79.77 -36.02 -8.62
CA ASN A 127 -79.91 -37.49 -8.59
C ASN A 127 -80.55 -38.06 -9.88
N GLY A 128 -80.15 -37.54 -11.05
CA GLY A 128 -80.70 -37.93 -12.35
C GLY A 128 -82.09 -37.38 -12.68
N ARG A 129 -82.73 -36.66 -11.75
CA ARG A 129 -84.03 -35.99 -11.93
C ARG A 129 -83.86 -34.49 -12.18
N ASN A 130 -84.91 -33.86 -12.71
CA ASN A 130 -84.94 -32.41 -12.91
C ASN A 130 -84.92 -31.66 -11.58
N ALA A 131 -84.39 -30.44 -11.60
CA ALA A 131 -84.37 -29.53 -10.46
C ALA A 131 -84.95 -28.17 -10.87
N THR A 132 -85.97 -27.72 -10.15
CA THR A 132 -86.67 -26.46 -10.38
C THR A 132 -86.13 -25.41 -9.41
N ILE A 133 -85.41 -24.44 -9.93
CA ILE A 133 -84.83 -23.31 -9.20
C ILE A 133 -85.74 -22.10 -9.36
N ARG A 134 -86.31 -21.60 -8.27
CA ARG A 134 -87.03 -20.31 -8.25
C ARG A 134 -86.25 -19.27 -7.46
N ARG A 135 -86.20 -18.05 -8.00
CA ARG A 135 -85.73 -16.85 -7.30
C ARG A 135 -86.84 -15.81 -7.27
N THR A 136 -87.31 -15.47 -6.07
CA THR A 136 -88.27 -14.38 -5.85
C THR A 136 -87.49 -13.10 -5.53
N LEU A 137 -87.90 -11.98 -6.11
CA LEU A 137 -87.28 -10.65 -6.02
C LEU A 137 -88.28 -9.71 -5.35
N ARG A 138 -87.85 -8.94 -4.35
CA ARG A 138 -88.71 -8.01 -3.58
C ARG A 138 -88.19 -6.57 -3.69
N GLN A 139 -89.09 -5.59 -3.51
CA GLN A 139 -88.78 -4.15 -3.65
C GLN A 139 -87.70 -3.64 -2.67
N ASP A 140 -87.53 -4.31 -1.52
CA ASP A 140 -86.50 -4.06 -0.50
C ASP A 140 -85.07 -4.51 -0.92
N ASN A 141 -84.90 -4.97 -2.16
CA ASN A 141 -83.70 -5.64 -2.70
C ASN A 141 -83.35 -7.01 -2.09
N SER A 142 -84.19 -7.57 -1.23
CA SER A 142 -84.03 -8.97 -0.83
C SER A 142 -84.36 -9.91 -2.01
N SER A 143 -83.80 -11.12 -1.98
CA SER A 143 -84.22 -12.18 -2.91
C SER A 143 -84.18 -13.55 -2.26
N GLU A 144 -85.28 -14.27 -2.36
CA GLU A 144 -85.50 -15.58 -1.77
C GLU A 144 -85.22 -16.69 -2.79
N TRP A 145 -84.58 -17.78 -2.37
CA TRP A 145 -84.22 -18.90 -3.23
C TRP A 145 -85.00 -20.15 -2.85
N ARG A 146 -85.60 -20.83 -3.84
CA ARG A 146 -86.27 -22.12 -3.64
C ARG A 146 -85.77 -23.17 -4.62
N ILE A 147 -85.59 -24.40 -4.14
CA ILE A 147 -85.32 -25.59 -4.96
C ILE A 147 -86.48 -26.57 -4.77
N ASN A 148 -87.17 -26.91 -5.86
CA ASN A 148 -88.37 -27.76 -5.87
C ASN A 148 -89.40 -27.31 -4.80
N GLY A 149 -89.67 -26.00 -4.75
CA GLY A 149 -90.61 -25.37 -3.81
C GLY A 149 -90.09 -25.12 -2.39
N LYS A 150 -89.01 -25.78 -1.94
CA LYS A 150 -88.44 -25.59 -0.60
C LYS A 150 -87.47 -24.41 -0.55
N ILE A 151 -87.53 -23.58 0.50
CA ILE A 151 -86.59 -22.45 0.71
C ILE A 151 -85.17 -22.99 0.97
N THR A 152 -84.17 -22.33 0.37
CA THR A 152 -82.77 -22.78 0.29
C THR A 152 -81.81 -21.59 0.20
N THR A 153 -80.51 -21.84 0.25
CA THR A 153 -79.45 -20.81 0.19
C THR A 153 -78.86 -20.65 -1.21
N LYS A 154 -78.31 -19.46 -1.50
CA LYS A 154 -77.55 -19.22 -2.74
C LYS A 154 -76.35 -20.18 -2.92
N ASN A 155 -75.78 -20.70 -1.83
CA ASN A 155 -74.65 -21.62 -1.89
C ASN A 155 -75.06 -23.04 -2.33
N GLU A 156 -76.29 -23.48 -2.05
CA GLU A 156 -76.83 -24.73 -2.59
C GLU A 156 -77.19 -24.59 -4.08
N ILE A 157 -77.74 -23.43 -4.46
CA ILE A 157 -77.98 -23.06 -5.86
C ILE A 157 -76.67 -23.12 -6.66
N LYS A 158 -75.59 -22.52 -6.15
CA LYS A 158 -74.24 -22.64 -6.73
C LYS A 158 -73.83 -24.11 -6.92
N LYS A 159 -73.84 -24.93 -5.86
CA LYS A 159 -73.46 -26.35 -5.96
C LYS A 159 -74.21 -27.12 -7.05
N ILE A 160 -75.49 -26.81 -7.28
CA ILE A 160 -76.28 -27.40 -8.39
C ILE A 160 -75.75 -26.94 -9.75
N ILE A 161 -75.54 -25.63 -9.94
CA ILE A 161 -75.01 -24.99 -11.15
C ILE A 161 -73.59 -25.50 -11.47
N ASP A 162 -72.71 -25.55 -10.47
CA ASP A 162 -71.35 -26.07 -10.55
C ASP A 162 -71.37 -27.55 -10.99
N SER A 163 -72.27 -28.37 -10.41
CA SER A 163 -72.43 -29.78 -10.79
C SER A 163 -72.99 -29.99 -12.21
N ALA A 164 -73.57 -28.96 -12.81
CA ALA A 164 -74.05 -28.94 -14.19
C ALA A 164 -73.02 -28.34 -15.18
N ASN A 165 -71.89 -27.81 -14.69
CA ASN A 165 -70.89 -27.08 -15.47
C ASN A 165 -71.48 -25.89 -16.26
N ILE A 166 -72.26 -25.07 -15.56
CA ILE A 166 -72.88 -23.84 -16.10
C ILE A 166 -72.15 -22.63 -15.51
N GLN A 167 -71.21 -22.06 -16.24
CA GLN A 167 -70.50 -20.83 -15.86
C GLN A 167 -71.14 -19.63 -16.56
N ILE A 168 -71.30 -18.52 -15.82
CA ILE A 168 -72.12 -17.35 -16.22
C ILE A 168 -71.32 -16.05 -16.03
N ASP A 169 -70.30 -16.13 -15.19
CA ASP A 169 -69.14 -15.25 -15.11
C ASP A 169 -68.09 -15.54 -16.20
N ASN A 170 -68.01 -16.77 -16.70
CA ASN A 170 -67.13 -17.11 -17.83
C ASN A 170 -67.72 -16.62 -19.17
N VAL A 171 -67.04 -15.64 -19.77
CA VAL A 171 -67.41 -14.99 -21.03
C VAL A 171 -67.43 -15.95 -22.24
N CYS A 172 -66.69 -17.07 -22.17
CA CYS A 172 -66.67 -18.10 -23.21
C CYS A 172 -67.93 -19.00 -23.21
N GLN A 173 -68.67 -19.07 -22.09
CA GLN A 173 -69.93 -19.83 -21.99
C GLN A 173 -71.16 -18.91 -21.95
N PHE A 174 -71.03 -17.69 -21.42
CA PHE A 174 -72.08 -16.68 -21.42
C PHE A 174 -71.57 -15.33 -21.93
N LEU A 175 -72.02 -14.93 -23.13
CA LEU A 175 -71.65 -13.69 -23.78
C LEU A 175 -72.83 -12.70 -23.83
N PRO A 176 -73.03 -11.84 -22.80
CA PRO A 176 -74.05 -10.81 -22.85
C PRO A 176 -73.63 -9.68 -23.81
N GLN A 177 -74.62 -9.03 -24.41
CA GLN A 177 -74.45 -8.01 -25.45
C GLN A 177 -73.42 -6.92 -25.08
N ASP A 178 -73.43 -6.45 -23.85
CA ASP A 178 -72.56 -5.35 -23.39
C ASP A 178 -71.11 -5.80 -23.07
N LYS A 179 -70.85 -7.11 -22.95
CA LYS A 179 -69.51 -7.69 -22.68
C LYS A 179 -68.82 -8.29 -23.90
N VAL A 180 -69.40 -8.19 -25.09
CA VAL A 180 -68.74 -8.61 -26.36
C VAL A 180 -67.38 -7.94 -26.53
N VAL A 181 -67.24 -6.68 -26.07
CA VAL A 181 -65.98 -5.92 -26.09
C VAL A 181 -64.97 -6.39 -25.02
N GLU A 182 -65.42 -7.03 -23.93
CA GLU A 182 -64.52 -7.64 -22.95
C GLU A 182 -63.90 -8.93 -23.49
N PHE A 183 -64.69 -9.76 -24.19
CA PHE A 183 -64.20 -10.98 -24.85
C PHE A 183 -63.06 -10.68 -25.84
N ALA A 184 -63.24 -9.64 -26.66
CA ALA A 184 -62.24 -9.19 -27.64
C ALA A 184 -60.98 -8.54 -27.01
N LYS A 185 -60.94 -8.37 -25.67
CA LYS A 185 -59.79 -7.84 -24.91
C LYS A 185 -59.06 -8.91 -24.09
N LEU A 186 -59.52 -10.16 -24.10
CA LEU A 186 -58.84 -11.26 -23.42
C LEU A 186 -57.50 -11.55 -24.09
N ASP A 187 -56.42 -11.52 -23.31
CA ASP A 187 -55.09 -11.94 -23.75
C ASP A 187 -55.05 -13.47 -23.98
N GLN A 188 -54.10 -13.97 -24.77
CA GLN A 188 -54.03 -15.37 -25.21
C GLN A 188 -54.03 -16.36 -24.03
N TYR A 189 -53.28 -16.06 -22.96
CA TYR A 189 -53.25 -16.88 -21.74
C TYR A 189 -54.55 -16.82 -20.94
N GLN A 190 -55.27 -15.69 -20.98
CA GLN A 190 -56.58 -15.54 -20.33
C GLN A 190 -57.66 -16.29 -21.12
N LEU A 191 -57.66 -16.14 -22.45
CA LEU A 191 -58.55 -16.87 -23.36
C LEU A 191 -58.36 -18.38 -23.24
N LEU A 192 -57.12 -18.86 -23.10
CA LEU A 192 -56.82 -20.26 -22.79
C LEU A 192 -57.48 -20.67 -21.46
N ARG A 193 -57.20 -19.96 -20.35
CA ARG A 193 -57.77 -20.28 -19.02
C ARG A 193 -59.30 -20.25 -18.99
N GLU A 194 -59.96 -19.30 -19.65
CA GLU A 194 -61.42 -19.26 -19.75
C GLU A 194 -61.99 -20.35 -20.67
N THR A 195 -61.26 -20.75 -21.72
CA THR A 195 -61.62 -21.89 -22.57
C THR A 195 -61.49 -23.22 -21.81
N GLU A 196 -60.42 -23.39 -21.03
CA GLU A 196 -60.21 -24.55 -20.15
C GLU A 196 -61.28 -24.65 -19.06
N LYS A 197 -61.71 -23.52 -18.49
CA LYS A 197 -62.86 -23.47 -17.58
C LYS A 197 -64.15 -23.89 -18.26
N ALA A 198 -64.46 -23.36 -19.45
CA ALA A 198 -65.72 -23.64 -20.15
C ALA A 198 -65.79 -25.09 -20.67
N ILE A 199 -64.69 -25.58 -21.26
CA ILE A 199 -64.66 -26.85 -22.01
C ILE A 199 -63.97 -27.97 -21.24
N GLY A 200 -62.96 -27.70 -20.41
CA GLY A 200 -62.13 -28.70 -19.73
C GLY A 200 -62.87 -29.52 -18.64
N PRO A 201 -62.28 -30.61 -18.13
CA PRO A 201 -62.68 -31.18 -16.84
C PRO A 201 -62.19 -30.28 -15.68
N PRO A 202 -62.83 -30.30 -14.49
CA PRO A 202 -62.39 -29.48 -13.35
C PRO A 202 -60.98 -29.77 -12.81
N SER A 203 -60.31 -30.83 -13.26
CA SER A 203 -58.88 -31.05 -12.99
C SER A 203 -57.98 -30.17 -13.86
N MET A 204 -58.31 -29.97 -15.14
CA MET A 204 -57.41 -29.39 -16.15
C MET A 204 -56.84 -28.03 -15.77
N ILE A 205 -57.65 -27.18 -15.13
CA ILE A 205 -57.21 -25.88 -14.61
C ILE A 205 -56.17 -26.06 -13.50
N ARG A 206 -56.41 -27.00 -12.58
CA ARG A 206 -55.48 -27.34 -11.48
C ARG A 206 -54.21 -27.97 -12.04
N ASP A 207 -54.34 -28.85 -13.02
CA ASP A 207 -53.22 -29.51 -13.68
C ASP A 207 -52.32 -28.46 -14.38
N HIS A 208 -52.91 -27.47 -15.05
CA HIS A 208 -52.22 -26.32 -15.64
C HIS A 208 -51.59 -25.39 -14.57
N GLU A 209 -52.30 -25.07 -13.48
CA GLU A 209 -51.75 -24.24 -12.40
C GLU A 209 -50.59 -24.93 -11.66
N ASN A 210 -50.69 -26.24 -11.41
CA ASN A 210 -49.62 -27.07 -10.88
C ASN A 210 -48.39 -27.08 -11.81
N LEU A 211 -48.59 -27.19 -13.13
CA LEU A 211 -47.49 -27.15 -14.10
C LEU A 211 -46.74 -25.80 -14.10
N ILE A 212 -47.46 -24.69 -13.95
CA ILE A 212 -46.86 -23.35 -13.79
C ILE A 212 -46.04 -23.27 -12.50
N GLU A 213 -46.56 -23.79 -11.38
CA GLU A 213 -45.83 -23.84 -10.11
C GLU A 213 -44.57 -24.72 -10.20
N MET A 214 -44.68 -25.91 -10.78
CA MET A 214 -43.55 -26.83 -11.00
C MET A 214 -42.45 -26.19 -11.86
N TYR A 215 -42.81 -25.49 -12.94
CA TYR A 215 -41.86 -24.77 -13.79
C TYR A 215 -41.14 -23.64 -13.03
N ASN A 216 -41.88 -22.86 -12.24
CA ASN A 216 -41.30 -21.80 -11.41
C ASN A 216 -40.33 -22.36 -10.36
N ASN A 217 -40.69 -23.46 -9.70
CA ASN A 217 -39.84 -24.14 -8.72
C ASN A 217 -38.58 -24.74 -9.39
N GLN A 218 -38.71 -25.36 -10.57
CA GLN A 218 -37.57 -25.86 -11.35
C GLN A 218 -36.60 -24.72 -11.72
N SER A 219 -37.12 -23.57 -12.16
CA SER A 219 -36.33 -22.38 -12.50
C SER A 219 -35.54 -21.85 -11.30
N GLN A 220 -36.21 -21.70 -10.14
CA GLN A 220 -35.55 -21.29 -8.90
C GLN A 220 -34.47 -22.29 -8.44
N HIS A 221 -34.74 -23.60 -8.51
CA HIS A 221 -33.76 -24.62 -8.16
C HIS A 221 -32.55 -24.62 -9.10
N GLY A 222 -32.73 -24.38 -10.41
CA GLY A 222 -31.64 -24.24 -11.37
C GLY A 222 -30.72 -23.06 -11.07
N LEU A 223 -31.29 -21.90 -10.74
CA LEU A 223 -30.52 -20.71 -10.35
C LEU A 223 -29.78 -20.91 -9.02
N HIS A 224 -30.40 -21.60 -8.06
CA HIS A 224 -29.77 -21.94 -6.78
C HIS A 224 -28.65 -22.99 -6.93
N LEU A 225 -28.80 -23.94 -7.85
CA LEU A 225 -27.76 -24.90 -8.23
C LEU A 225 -26.54 -24.18 -8.80
N GLN A 226 -26.73 -23.35 -9.83
CA GLN A 226 -25.64 -22.59 -10.46
C GLN A 226 -24.90 -21.69 -9.44
N THR A 227 -25.63 -21.15 -8.47
CA THR A 227 -25.07 -20.33 -7.39
C THR A 227 -24.19 -21.19 -6.44
N LYS A 228 -24.65 -22.39 -6.09
CA LYS A 228 -23.88 -23.35 -5.26
C LYS A 228 -22.66 -23.92 -6.00
N GLU A 229 -22.75 -24.17 -7.30
CA GLU A 229 -21.62 -24.62 -8.12
C GLU A 229 -20.49 -23.58 -8.16
N LYS A 230 -20.84 -22.31 -8.39
CA LYS A 230 -19.89 -21.18 -8.32
C LYS A 230 -19.25 -21.09 -6.93
N HIS A 231 -20.05 -21.13 -5.87
CA HIS A 231 -19.54 -21.08 -4.49
C HIS A 231 -18.63 -22.27 -4.14
N LEU A 232 -18.92 -23.46 -4.67
CA LEU A 232 -18.09 -24.66 -4.48
C LEU A 232 -16.76 -24.56 -5.25
N ALA A 233 -16.73 -23.91 -6.41
CA ALA A 233 -15.48 -23.59 -7.12
C ALA A 233 -14.64 -22.54 -6.35
N ASP A 234 -15.28 -21.51 -5.80
CA ASP A 234 -14.62 -20.52 -4.93
C ASP A 234 -14.02 -21.17 -3.67
N LEU A 235 -14.72 -22.14 -3.06
CA LEU A 235 -14.22 -22.86 -1.89
C LEU A 235 -13.07 -23.81 -2.24
N LYS A 236 -13.11 -24.49 -3.39
CA LYS A 236 -12.00 -25.33 -3.87
C LYS A 236 -10.73 -24.53 -4.10
N THR A 237 -10.82 -23.43 -4.86
CA THR A 237 -9.67 -22.56 -5.14
C THR A 237 -9.08 -21.93 -3.88
N LYS A 238 -9.92 -21.52 -2.92
CA LYS A 238 -9.45 -21.08 -1.58
C LYS A 238 -8.74 -22.20 -0.82
N ASN A 239 -9.25 -23.43 -0.86
CA ASN A 239 -8.63 -24.58 -0.20
C ASN A 239 -7.25 -24.91 -0.81
N GLU A 240 -7.12 -24.90 -2.14
CA GLU A 240 -5.83 -25.11 -2.82
C GLU A 240 -4.76 -24.07 -2.45
N VAL A 241 -5.16 -22.81 -2.23
CA VAL A 241 -4.25 -21.75 -1.74
C VAL A 241 -3.85 -22.01 -0.29
N LEU A 242 -4.83 -22.29 0.58
CA LEU A 242 -4.60 -22.56 2.01
C LEU A 242 -3.72 -23.81 2.22
N GLU A 243 -3.89 -24.86 1.42
CA GLU A 243 -3.06 -26.07 1.51
C GLU A 243 -1.58 -25.78 1.22
N ARG A 244 -1.28 -24.98 0.19
CA ARG A 244 0.09 -24.54 -0.14
C ARG A 244 0.71 -23.76 1.02
N ASP A 245 -0.05 -22.89 1.67
CA ASP A 245 0.44 -22.11 2.81
C ASP A 245 0.57 -22.94 4.10
N VAL A 246 -0.27 -23.96 4.31
CA VAL A 246 -0.11 -24.96 5.39
C VAL A 246 1.16 -25.80 5.18
N ILE A 247 1.48 -26.18 3.94
CA ILE A 247 2.74 -26.88 3.61
C ILE A 247 3.94 -25.98 3.93
N ARG A 248 3.96 -24.74 3.41
CA ARG A 248 5.00 -23.73 3.70
C ARG A 248 5.17 -23.47 5.20
N PHE A 249 4.07 -23.41 5.96
CA PHE A 249 4.11 -23.23 7.41
C PHE A 249 4.78 -24.43 8.11
N ARG A 250 4.44 -25.66 7.72
CA ARG A 250 5.05 -26.90 8.25
C ARG A 250 6.55 -27.00 7.91
N GLU A 251 6.96 -26.54 6.74
CA GLU A 251 8.37 -26.45 6.36
C GLU A 251 9.12 -25.40 7.17
N ARG A 252 8.55 -24.19 7.30
CA ARG A 252 9.07 -23.12 8.17
C ARG A 252 9.22 -23.57 9.61
N GLU A 253 8.28 -24.35 10.14
CA GLU A 253 8.40 -24.99 11.46
C GLU A 253 9.60 -25.95 11.55
N LYS A 254 9.79 -26.84 10.56
CA LYS A 254 10.94 -27.77 10.50
C LYS A 254 12.26 -26.99 10.49
N LEU A 255 12.37 -25.98 9.63
CA LEU A 255 13.54 -25.11 9.52
C LEU A 255 13.80 -24.31 10.81
N LEU A 256 12.78 -23.79 11.48
CA LEU A 256 12.92 -23.11 12.78
C LEU A 256 13.36 -24.08 13.90
N LYS A 257 12.89 -25.33 13.89
CA LYS A 257 13.33 -26.38 14.82
C LYS A 257 14.81 -26.74 14.57
N GLN A 258 15.23 -26.86 13.31
CA GLN A 258 16.63 -27.06 12.93
C GLN A 258 17.52 -25.85 13.30
N ALA A 259 17.10 -24.62 13.01
CA ALA A 259 17.85 -23.40 13.33
C ALA A 259 18.05 -23.23 14.85
N LYS A 260 17.02 -23.55 15.67
CA LYS A 260 17.15 -23.60 17.13
C LYS A 260 18.18 -24.65 17.58
N LEU A 261 18.22 -25.82 16.94
CA LEU A 261 19.23 -26.86 17.22
C LEU A 261 20.65 -26.42 16.81
N MET A 262 20.82 -25.83 15.63
CA MET A 262 22.12 -25.32 15.18
C MET A 262 22.63 -24.17 16.07
N LYS A 263 21.74 -23.27 16.53
CA LYS A 263 22.09 -22.23 17.49
C LYS A 263 22.55 -22.80 18.84
N LYS A 264 22.04 -23.96 19.27
CA LYS A 264 22.57 -24.70 20.44
C LYS A 264 23.90 -25.40 20.15
N LYS A 265 24.11 -25.91 18.92
CA LYS A 265 25.37 -26.58 18.52
C LYS A 265 26.54 -25.60 18.35
N LYS A 266 26.31 -24.37 17.88
CA LYS A 266 27.38 -23.39 17.59
C LYS A 266 28.33 -23.17 18.80
N PRO A 267 27.88 -22.83 20.02
CA PRO A 267 28.76 -22.67 21.18
C PRO A 267 29.55 -23.94 21.55
N TRP A 268 29.04 -25.14 21.23
CA TRP A 268 29.75 -26.40 21.49
C TRP A 268 30.89 -26.65 20.50
N ILE A 269 30.76 -26.15 19.26
CA ILE A 269 31.83 -26.16 18.26
C ILE A 269 32.89 -25.13 18.65
N GLU A 270 32.47 -23.90 18.98
CA GLU A 270 33.36 -22.83 19.46
C GLU A 270 34.12 -23.25 20.72
N PHE A 271 33.45 -23.95 21.67
CA PHE A 271 34.09 -24.55 22.83
C PHE A 271 35.14 -25.60 22.44
N ARG A 272 34.83 -26.55 21.54
CA ARG A 272 35.81 -27.56 21.10
C ARG A 272 37.02 -26.95 20.38
N GLU A 273 36.82 -25.92 19.57
CA GLU A 273 37.90 -25.19 18.89
C GLU A 273 38.77 -24.37 19.84
N THR A 274 38.18 -23.80 20.90
CA THR A 274 38.92 -23.06 21.93
C THR A 274 39.62 -24.00 22.91
N GLU A 275 39.01 -25.14 23.26
CA GLU A 275 39.62 -26.22 24.03
C GLU A 275 40.83 -26.82 23.28
N ALA A 276 40.69 -27.10 21.98
CA ALA A 276 41.78 -27.60 21.14
C ALA A 276 42.94 -26.58 21.03
N ARG A 277 42.62 -25.28 20.90
CA ARG A 277 43.63 -24.20 20.92
C ARG A 277 44.29 -24.07 22.28
N MET A 278 43.55 -24.14 23.38
CA MET A 278 44.07 -24.10 24.75
C MET A 278 45.00 -25.29 25.04
N LYS A 279 44.63 -26.50 24.61
CA LYS A 279 45.49 -27.69 24.72
C LYS A 279 46.81 -27.54 23.97
N LYS A 280 46.80 -27.00 22.75
CA LYS A 280 48.04 -26.66 22.01
C LYS A 280 48.85 -25.60 22.75
N ALA A 281 48.27 -24.44 23.02
CA ALA A 281 48.93 -23.32 23.68
C ALA A 281 49.51 -23.70 25.07
N LYS A 282 48.89 -24.63 25.79
CA LYS A 282 49.43 -25.18 27.04
C LYS A 282 50.68 -26.04 26.80
N ILE A 283 50.69 -26.92 25.80
CA ILE A 283 51.87 -27.69 25.41
C ILE A 283 53.01 -26.74 25.00
N ASP A 284 52.70 -25.74 24.18
CA ASP A 284 53.65 -24.72 23.72
C ASP A 284 54.21 -23.90 24.90
N PHE A 285 53.36 -23.52 25.87
CA PHE A 285 53.76 -22.84 27.10
C PHE A 285 54.63 -23.72 28.01
N ASP A 286 54.25 -24.98 28.25
CA ASP A 286 55.01 -25.90 29.10
C ASP A 286 56.40 -26.14 28.50
N ASP A 287 56.53 -26.23 27.17
CA ASP A 287 57.82 -26.35 26.49
C ASP A 287 58.61 -25.03 26.44
N ALA A 288 57.96 -23.88 26.25
CA ALA A 288 58.60 -22.57 26.34
C ALA A 288 59.13 -22.32 27.77
N SER A 289 58.37 -22.70 28.80
CA SER A 289 58.77 -22.63 30.21
C SER A 289 59.97 -23.54 30.52
N LYS A 290 59.98 -24.79 30.02
CA LYS A 290 61.15 -25.68 30.09
C LYS A 290 62.38 -25.07 29.40
N ARG A 291 62.21 -24.39 28.25
CA ARG A 291 63.30 -23.69 27.54
C ARG A 291 63.80 -22.48 28.31
N HIS A 292 62.91 -21.63 28.82
CA HIS A 292 63.25 -20.49 29.68
C HIS A 292 64.07 -20.95 30.89
N ARG A 293 63.55 -21.90 31.67
CA ARG A 293 64.22 -22.40 32.89
C ARG A 293 65.57 -23.08 32.61
N LYS A 294 65.79 -23.62 31.41
CA LYS A 294 67.11 -24.12 30.96
C LYS A 294 68.07 -22.97 30.61
N GLN A 295 67.59 -21.93 29.94
CA GLN A 295 68.42 -20.78 29.54
C GLN A 295 68.72 -19.85 30.72
N GLU A 296 67.76 -19.64 31.60
CA GLU A 296 67.89 -18.88 32.84
C GLU A 296 68.99 -19.44 33.74
N LYS A 297 69.03 -20.76 33.94
CA LYS A 297 70.14 -21.45 34.63
C LYS A 297 71.51 -21.29 33.95
N LYS A 298 71.57 -21.07 32.63
CA LYS A 298 72.82 -20.75 31.91
C LYS A 298 73.19 -19.27 32.03
N CYS A 299 72.22 -18.39 32.17
CA CYS A 299 72.43 -16.97 32.40
C CYS A 299 72.69 -16.63 33.88
N GLU A 300 72.39 -17.52 34.83
CA GLU A 300 72.70 -17.37 36.26
C GLU A 300 74.18 -17.03 36.54
N PRO A 301 75.19 -17.79 36.06
CA PRO A 301 76.60 -17.42 36.25
C PRO A 301 76.95 -16.09 35.57
N LEU A 302 76.49 -15.86 34.34
CA LEU A 302 76.74 -14.63 33.59
C LEU A 302 76.14 -13.39 34.29
N LYS A 303 74.96 -13.51 34.92
CA LYS A 303 74.36 -12.45 35.76
C LYS A 303 75.25 -12.14 36.97
N ASN A 304 75.84 -13.16 37.60
CA ASN A 304 76.74 -12.98 38.74
C ASN A 304 78.08 -12.36 38.31
N GLU A 305 78.67 -12.79 37.20
CA GLU A 305 79.86 -12.17 36.60
C GLU A 305 79.61 -10.70 36.23
N ILE A 306 78.48 -10.38 35.60
CA ILE A 306 78.08 -9.00 35.29
C ILE A 306 77.91 -8.17 36.57
N LYS A 307 77.41 -8.77 37.66
CA LYS A 307 77.30 -8.09 38.95
C LYS A 307 78.68 -7.82 39.56
N GLU A 308 79.58 -8.81 39.59
CA GLU A 308 80.96 -8.60 40.04
C GLU A 308 81.71 -7.55 39.21
N LEU A 309 81.51 -7.53 37.89
CA LEU A 309 82.13 -6.55 37.01
C LEU A 309 81.59 -5.14 37.26
N LYS A 310 80.30 -4.98 37.58
CA LYS A 310 79.73 -3.70 38.05
C LYS A 310 80.30 -3.29 39.41
N ASP A 311 80.30 -4.19 40.38
CA ASP A 311 80.88 -3.94 41.71
C ASP A 311 82.38 -3.59 41.66
N ARG A 312 83.10 -4.01 40.60
CA ARG A 312 84.49 -3.59 40.29
C ARG A 312 84.53 -2.24 39.57
N LEU A 313 83.63 -1.98 38.61
CA LEU A 313 83.54 -0.72 37.88
C LEU A 313 83.24 0.45 38.84
N ASP A 314 82.22 0.30 39.70
CA ASP A 314 81.80 1.33 40.67
C ASP A 314 82.94 1.68 41.64
N LYS A 315 83.74 0.68 42.07
CA LYS A 315 84.95 0.89 42.88
C LYS A 315 86.04 1.65 42.11
N MET A 316 86.23 1.35 40.82
CA MET A 316 87.16 2.11 39.98
C MET A 316 86.68 3.54 39.75
N GLU A 317 85.40 3.79 39.51
CA GLU A 317 84.85 5.14 39.35
C GLU A 317 84.90 5.95 40.66
N ALA A 318 84.64 5.32 41.81
CA ALA A 318 84.86 5.92 43.12
C ALA A 318 86.35 6.25 43.39
N SER A 319 87.29 5.48 42.81
CA SER A 319 88.73 5.82 42.87
C SER A 319 89.11 6.95 41.90
N ARG A 320 88.49 6.99 40.71
CA ARG A 320 88.72 8.00 39.67
C ARG A 320 88.21 9.37 40.09
N THR A 321 87.01 9.43 40.66
CA THR A 321 86.41 10.67 41.18
C THR A 321 87.24 11.27 42.32
N LYS A 322 87.76 10.45 43.25
CA LYS A 322 88.72 10.88 44.28
C LYS A 322 90.03 11.43 43.71
N LYS A 323 90.59 10.81 42.65
CA LYS A 323 91.79 11.35 41.97
C LYS A 323 91.49 12.69 41.26
N LEU A 324 90.32 12.81 40.63
CA LEU A 324 89.90 14.04 39.94
C LEU A 324 89.62 15.20 40.91
N SER A 325 89.11 14.96 42.12
CA SER A 325 88.94 16.03 43.12
C SER A 325 90.28 16.51 43.69
N ILE A 326 91.25 15.61 43.90
CA ILE A 326 92.63 15.98 44.26
C ILE A 326 93.26 16.84 43.15
N GLN A 327 93.13 16.43 41.88
CA GLN A 327 93.66 17.20 40.75
C GLN A 327 93.05 18.61 40.67
N ARG A 328 91.72 18.75 40.79
CA ARG A 328 91.05 20.06 40.81
C ARG A 328 91.54 20.96 41.94
N ASN A 329 91.80 20.41 43.12
CA ASN A 329 92.34 21.19 44.24
C ASN A 329 93.76 21.69 43.97
N LEU A 330 94.60 20.89 43.29
CA LEU A 330 95.95 21.29 42.87
C LEU A 330 95.92 22.36 41.77
N ASP A 331 95.05 22.23 40.76
CA ASP A 331 94.89 23.28 39.74
C ASP A 331 94.34 24.59 40.33
N ASN A 332 93.42 24.54 41.31
CA ASN A 332 92.94 25.73 42.03
C ASN A 332 94.05 26.42 42.86
N GLN A 333 94.95 25.64 43.48
CA GLN A 333 96.13 26.19 44.17
C GLN A 333 97.08 26.86 43.16
N ARG A 334 97.34 26.21 42.03
CA ARG A 334 98.14 26.74 40.93
C ARG A 334 97.59 28.06 40.37
N THR A 335 96.28 28.18 40.16
CA THR A 335 95.68 29.45 39.68
C THR A 335 95.84 30.58 40.70
N ASN A 336 95.70 30.29 42.01
CA ASN A 336 95.93 31.30 43.05
C ASN A 336 97.38 31.79 43.08
N CYS A 337 98.37 30.91 42.92
CA CYS A 337 99.77 31.32 42.81
C CYS A 337 100.03 32.17 41.55
N VAL A 338 99.39 31.86 40.42
CA VAL A 338 99.48 32.69 39.20
C VAL A 338 98.86 34.08 39.42
N HIS A 339 97.75 34.19 40.13
CA HIS A 339 97.18 35.49 40.50
C HIS A 339 98.13 36.30 41.40
N GLN A 340 98.75 35.68 42.41
CA GLN A 340 99.74 36.35 43.28
C GLN A 340 100.97 36.84 42.51
N ILE A 341 101.47 36.06 41.54
CA ILE A 341 102.57 36.49 40.65
C ILE A 341 102.14 37.73 39.84
N ASN A 342 100.94 37.73 39.25
CA ASN A 342 100.44 38.87 38.48
C ASN A 342 100.24 40.14 39.33
N GLU A 343 99.85 40.03 40.60
CA GLU A 343 99.80 41.18 41.53
C GLU A 343 101.19 41.75 41.82
N ILE A 344 102.20 40.87 41.98
CA ILE A 344 103.59 41.28 42.20
C ILE A 344 104.15 41.97 40.96
N ASP A 345 103.94 41.42 39.77
CA ASP A 345 104.33 42.06 38.49
C ASP A 345 103.63 43.41 38.27
N GLY A 346 102.35 43.52 38.65
CA GLY A 346 101.62 44.80 38.65
C GLY A 346 102.26 45.85 39.57
N ARG A 347 102.76 45.42 40.75
CA ARG A 347 103.50 46.29 41.68
C ARG A 347 104.88 46.66 41.11
N VAL A 348 105.63 45.73 40.52
CA VAL A 348 106.90 46.00 39.83
C VAL A 348 106.73 47.00 38.68
N GLN A 349 105.70 46.81 37.83
CA GLN A 349 105.33 47.75 36.76
C GLN A 349 105.02 49.15 37.28
N SER A 350 104.33 49.28 38.41
CA SER A 350 104.04 50.59 39.04
C SER A 350 105.30 51.24 39.62
N ALA A 351 106.20 50.46 40.21
CA ALA A 351 107.49 50.93 40.72
C ALA A 351 108.39 51.46 39.58
N ILE A 352 108.53 50.72 38.48
CA ILE A 352 109.27 51.15 37.28
C ILE A 352 108.71 52.48 36.75
N LYS A 353 107.39 52.59 36.59
CA LYS A 353 106.71 53.82 36.12
C LYS A 353 106.85 55.00 37.08
N SER A 354 107.12 54.77 38.37
CA SER A 354 107.49 55.82 39.33
C SER A 354 108.98 56.22 39.21
N LEU A 355 109.86 55.26 38.95
CA LEU A 355 111.30 55.47 38.75
C LEU A 355 111.59 56.33 37.50
N ASP A 356 110.91 56.07 36.38
CA ASP A 356 111.09 56.87 35.16
C ASP A 356 110.59 58.31 35.32
N ARG A 357 109.52 58.53 36.10
CA ARG A 357 109.04 59.87 36.48
C ARG A 357 110.06 60.65 37.33
N ILE A 358 110.88 59.94 38.11
CA ILE A 358 111.98 60.54 38.88
C ILE A 358 113.16 60.83 37.96
N LYS A 359 113.58 59.87 37.11
CA LYS A 359 114.68 60.05 36.14
C LYS A 359 114.42 61.19 35.15
N SER A 360 113.20 61.35 34.65
CA SER A 360 112.84 62.46 33.75
C SER A 360 113.06 63.82 34.43
N ARG A 361 112.54 63.99 35.65
CA ARG A 361 112.73 65.21 36.47
C ARG A 361 114.19 65.49 36.85
N GLN A 362 115.08 64.49 36.73
CA GLN A 362 116.51 64.64 36.97
C GLN A 362 117.25 65.11 35.71
N LYS A 363 116.87 64.62 34.51
CA LYS A 363 117.39 65.15 33.23
C LYS A 363 117.11 66.64 33.05
N ASP A 364 115.88 67.08 33.30
CA ASP A 364 115.47 68.48 33.13
C ASP A 364 116.26 69.45 34.03
N ARG A 365 116.82 68.97 35.14
CA ARG A 365 117.69 69.74 36.04
C ARG A 365 119.16 69.75 35.64
N MET A 366 119.65 68.73 34.91
CA MET A 366 121.04 68.71 34.43
C MET A 366 121.22 69.59 33.19
N ALA A 367 120.23 69.60 32.28
CA ALA A 367 120.24 70.42 31.06
C ALA A 367 120.25 71.96 31.31
N GLN A 368 120.06 72.41 32.55
CA GLN A 368 120.22 73.82 32.94
C GLN A 368 121.59 74.14 33.56
N ALA A 369 122.40 73.12 33.90
CA ALA A 369 123.75 73.29 34.45
C ALA A 369 124.86 73.27 33.37
N GLU A 370 124.63 72.57 32.25
CA GLU A 370 125.66 72.35 31.22
C GLU A 370 126.06 73.63 30.44
N LYS A 371 125.25 74.68 30.46
CA LYS A 371 125.47 75.94 29.70
C LYS A 371 126.58 76.87 30.23
N VAL A 372 127.37 76.44 31.21
CA VAL A 372 128.41 77.27 31.87
C VAL A 372 129.82 76.66 31.77
N GLN A 373 129.96 75.42 31.29
CA GLN A 373 131.23 74.68 31.32
C GLN A 373 131.77 74.33 29.91
N GLU A 374 131.35 75.05 28.87
CA GLU A 374 131.68 74.77 27.46
C GLU A 374 132.83 75.66 26.91
N HIS A 375 133.84 75.92 27.76
CA HIS A 375 135.06 76.63 27.36
C HIS A 375 136.29 75.94 27.94
N ILE A 376 137.37 75.88 27.15
CA ILE A 376 138.59 75.09 27.41
C ILE A 376 138.28 73.58 27.39
N GLU A 377 138.07 72.97 26.22
CA GLU A 377 139.09 72.59 25.20
C GLU A 377 139.74 71.23 25.45
N LEU A 378 140.22 70.65 24.34
CA LEU A 378 141.30 69.67 24.25
C LEU A 378 141.12 68.29 24.95
N LEU A 379 141.13 67.28 24.07
CA LEU A 379 141.68 65.93 24.28
C LEU A 379 140.82 64.95 25.12
N GLN A 380 140.44 63.76 24.62
CA GLN A 380 140.89 63.06 23.41
C GLN A 380 139.75 62.49 22.55
N THR A 381 139.74 62.93 21.30
CA THR A 381 139.15 62.27 20.15
C THR A 381 139.66 60.83 20.01
N LYS A 382 138.78 59.83 19.82
CA LYS A 382 138.75 58.91 18.65
C LYS A 382 137.85 57.67 18.81
N LEU A 383 137.03 57.44 17.77
CA LEU A 383 136.36 56.20 17.32
C LEU A 383 135.28 55.60 18.27
N GLU A 384 134.10 55.10 17.86
CA GLU A 384 133.68 54.25 16.69
C GLU A 384 134.14 52.78 16.83
N GLN A 385 133.40 51.69 16.53
CA GLN A 385 132.12 51.27 15.87
C GLN A 385 131.76 49.87 16.50
N LEU A 386 130.66 49.09 16.39
CA LEU A 386 129.27 48.96 15.86
C LEU A 386 128.68 47.67 16.57
N ASP A 387 127.47 47.11 16.41
CA ASP A 387 126.06 47.56 16.24
C ASP A 387 125.14 46.29 16.17
N THR A 388 123.85 46.44 15.86
CA THR A 388 122.87 45.46 15.29
C THR A 388 122.03 44.53 16.20
N SER A 389 120.69 44.69 16.09
CA SER A 389 119.65 43.63 15.99
C SER A 389 119.40 42.67 17.20
N ASP A 390 118.23 42.07 17.46
CA ASP A 390 116.84 42.14 16.94
C ASP A 390 115.87 41.55 18.03
N ILE A 391 114.54 41.39 17.95
CA ILE A 391 113.47 41.67 16.98
C ILE A 391 112.14 41.93 17.74
N HIS A 392 111.09 42.44 17.07
CA HIS A 392 109.74 42.59 17.62
C HIS A 392 108.67 41.86 16.79
N SER A 393 107.76 41.09 17.41
CA SER A 393 106.31 41.01 17.05
C SER A 393 105.55 39.90 17.80
N LYS A 394 104.33 40.22 18.29
CA LYS A 394 103.25 39.25 18.58
C LYS A 394 101.89 39.95 18.77
N ALA A 395 101.35 40.50 17.69
CA ALA A 395 100.14 41.32 17.71
C ALA A 395 99.33 41.23 16.40
N LYS A 396 98.96 40.02 15.95
CA LYS A 396 98.21 39.85 14.68
C LYS A 396 97.15 38.73 14.61
N ASP A 397 96.90 38.02 15.71
CA ASP A 397 96.01 36.85 15.72
C ASP A 397 94.59 37.11 16.25
N LEU A 398 94.34 38.28 16.87
CA LEU A 398 93.12 38.53 17.65
C LEU A 398 91.93 39.12 16.89
N ASP A 399 92.14 39.80 15.76
CA ASP A 399 91.02 40.37 14.98
C ASP A 399 90.40 39.33 14.03
N ARG A 400 91.20 38.36 13.56
CA ARG A 400 90.79 37.37 12.55
C ARG A 400 89.69 36.40 13.04
N GLN A 401 89.50 36.28 14.36
CA GLN A 401 88.45 35.43 14.94
C GLN A 401 87.08 36.13 15.05
N LYS A 402 87.02 37.48 15.02
CA LYS A 402 85.78 38.23 15.23
C LYS A 402 84.87 38.32 14.00
N GLU A 403 85.42 38.14 12.80
CA GLU A 403 84.65 38.20 11.54
C GLU A 403 83.94 36.87 11.26
N ASP A 404 84.61 35.75 11.56
CA ASP A 404 84.11 34.37 11.36
C ASP A 404 82.91 33.99 12.24
N GLU A 405 82.72 34.61 13.41
CA GLU A 405 81.54 34.37 14.26
C GLU A 405 80.32 35.16 13.77
N ARG A 406 80.50 36.43 13.38
CA ARG A 406 79.42 37.29 12.85
C ARG A 406 78.83 36.75 11.54
N ALA A 407 79.65 36.11 10.71
CA ALA A 407 79.17 35.43 9.51
C ALA A 407 78.22 34.25 9.82
N LYS A 408 78.48 33.49 10.90
CA LYS A 408 77.64 32.36 11.32
C LYS A 408 76.35 32.82 11.99
N GLU A 409 76.41 33.89 12.77
CA GLU A 409 75.26 34.50 13.44
C GLU A 409 74.19 34.96 12.43
N ASN A 410 74.60 35.68 11.38
CA ASN A 410 73.70 36.08 10.30
C ASN A 410 73.12 34.88 9.52
N LEU A 411 73.92 33.85 9.24
CA LEU A 411 73.45 32.66 8.52
C LEU A 411 72.39 31.87 9.31
N LEU A 412 72.52 31.83 10.64
CA LEU A 412 71.51 31.24 11.53
C LEU A 412 70.23 32.09 11.58
N GLN A 413 70.36 33.42 11.55
CA GLN A 413 69.22 34.34 11.54
C GLN A 413 68.34 34.15 10.29
N ASP A 414 68.94 33.96 9.11
CA ASP A 414 68.21 33.67 7.86
C ASP A 414 67.61 32.25 7.82
N GLN A 415 68.25 31.27 8.46
CA GLN A 415 67.65 29.94 8.63
C GLN A 415 66.42 30.01 9.54
N ILE A 416 66.48 30.78 10.63
CA ILE A 416 65.36 31.00 11.55
C ILE A 416 64.19 31.71 10.83
N SER A 417 64.46 32.77 10.06
CA SER A 417 63.42 33.49 9.31
C SER A 417 62.75 32.61 8.25
N THR A 418 63.54 31.82 7.50
CA THR A 418 63.05 30.87 6.50
C THR A 418 62.21 29.75 7.11
N ILE A 419 62.65 29.19 8.24
CA ILE A 419 61.91 28.15 8.96
C ILE A 419 60.60 28.72 9.52
N ALA A 420 60.63 29.93 10.10
CA ALA A 420 59.43 30.62 10.60
C ALA A 420 58.41 30.87 9.49
N TYR A 421 58.84 31.36 8.32
CA TYR A 421 57.98 31.53 7.15
C TYR A 421 57.40 30.20 6.64
N SER A 422 58.20 29.12 6.63
CA SER A 422 57.69 27.78 6.27
C SER A 422 56.66 27.24 7.27
N ARG A 423 56.83 27.54 8.56
CA ARG A 423 55.91 27.18 9.64
C ARG A 423 54.60 27.94 9.52
N GLN A 424 54.67 29.27 9.33
CA GLN A 424 53.51 30.13 9.07
C GLN A 424 52.71 29.58 7.88
N LYS A 425 53.36 29.38 6.72
CA LYS A 425 52.73 28.88 5.49
C LYS A 425 52.10 27.48 5.64
N LYS A 426 52.70 26.60 6.45
CA LYS A 426 52.08 25.30 6.80
C LYS A 426 50.94 25.42 7.80
N GLN A 427 51.02 26.33 8.76
CA GLN A 427 49.99 26.55 9.78
C GLN A 427 48.73 27.21 9.19
N ASP A 428 48.92 28.16 8.27
CA ASP A 428 47.83 28.76 7.50
C ASP A 428 47.25 27.76 6.48
N SER A 429 48.08 26.88 5.90
CA SER A 429 47.58 25.77 5.07
C SER A 429 46.81 24.72 5.88
N CYS A 430 47.20 24.43 7.12
CA CYS A 430 46.42 23.57 8.02
C CYS A 430 45.08 24.24 8.37
N ARG A 431 45.07 25.51 8.77
CA ARG A 431 43.84 26.27 9.02
C ARG A 431 42.92 26.34 7.81
N SER A 432 43.46 26.55 6.60
CA SER A 432 42.68 26.50 5.36
C SER A 432 42.02 25.15 5.17
N LYS A 433 42.76 24.05 5.40
CA LYS A 433 42.23 22.68 5.30
C LYS A 433 41.27 22.29 6.43
N GLU A 434 41.42 22.87 7.61
CA GLU A 434 40.47 22.75 8.73
C GLU A 434 39.17 23.51 8.43
N HIS A 435 39.25 24.67 7.77
CA HIS A 435 38.08 25.40 7.28
C HIS A 435 37.39 24.65 6.14
N GLU A 436 38.14 24.17 5.13
CA GLU A 436 37.62 23.29 4.07
C GLU A 436 36.95 22.03 4.65
N LEU A 437 37.51 21.41 5.69
CA LEU A 437 36.91 20.26 6.40
C LEU A 437 35.68 20.60 7.25
N SER A 438 35.54 21.86 7.68
CA SER A 438 34.33 22.38 8.34
C SER A 438 33.23 22.63 7.31
N ASP A 439 33.58 23.31 6.22
CA ASP A 439 32.63 23.78 5.22
C ASP A 439 32.12 22.63 4.32
N LEU A 440 32.95 21.63 4.03
CA LEU A 440 32.53 20.36 3.40
C LEU A 440 31.55 19.54 4.27
N LYS A 441 31.50 19.74 5.59
CA LYS A 441 30.54 19.07 6.48
C LYS A 441 29.27 19.88 6.71
N ASN A 442 29.36 21.21 6.63
CA ASN A 442 28.28 22.12 7.00
C ASN A 442 27.00 21.87 6.17
N ALA A 443 27.08 21.78 4.84
CA ALA A 443 25.90 21.71 3.97
C ALA A 443 25.00 20.48 4.23
N GLN A 444 25.57 19.27 4.31
CA GLN A 444 24.78 18.07 4.60
C GLN A 444 24.29 18.05 6.05
N GLN A 445 25.11 18.49 7.00
CA GLN A 445 24.73 18.44 8.43
C GLN A 445 23.69 19.51 8.80
N GLN A 446 23.67 20.66 8.12
CA GLN A 446 22.58 21.64 8.20
C GLN A 446 21.27 21.06 7.65
N ARG A 447 21.27 20.48 6.43
CA ARG A 447 20.08 19.81 5.87
C ARG A 447 19.56 18.68 6.77
N LEU A 448 20.45 17.93 7.44
CA LEU A 448 20.09 16.89 8.41
C LEU A 448 19.44 17.46 9.67
N ASN A 449 19.93 18.60 10.18
CA ASN A 449 19.37 19.29 11.34
C ASN A 449 17.99 19.89 11.03
N ASP A 450 17.79 20.44 9.83
CA ASP A 450 16.48 20.97 9.40
C ASP A 450 15.47 19.85 9.09
N LEU A 451 15.92 18.68 8.61
CA LEU A 451 15.11 17.47 8.59
C LEU A 451 14.69 17.05 10.02
N GLN A 452 15.59 17.10 11.00
CA GLN A 452 15.27 16.78 12.40
C GLN A 452 14.19 17.71 12.98
N ARG A 453 14.18 18.99 12.55
CA ARG A 453 13.16 19.99 12.91
C ARG A 453 11.83 19.77 12.19
N ARG A 454 11.84 19.42 10.90
CA ARG A 454 10.63 19.17 10.10
C ARG A 454 9.95 17.84 10.44
N ASN A 455 10.70 16.74 10.46
CA ASN A 455 10.18 15.39 10.65
C ASN A 455 11.17 14.48 11.39
N LYS A 456 10.96 14.36 12.71
CA LYS A 456 11.80 13.56 13.61
C LYS A 456 11.75 12.05 13.33
N ASP A 457 10.63 11.53 12.82
CA ASP A 457 10.50 10.10 12.48
C ASP A 457 11.35 9.77 11.24
N THR A 458 11.28 10.60 10.21
CA THR A 458 12.11 10.49 9.00
C THR A 458 13.61 10.67 9.30
N TYR A 459 13.97 11.56 10.23
CA TYR A 459 15.34 11.67 10.75
C TYR A 459 15.82 10.36 11.44
N ASN A 460 15.02 9.80 12.34
CA ASN A 460 15.34 8.54 13.04
C ASN A 460 15.49 7.38 12.04
N ALA A 461 14.61 7.31 11.04
CA ALA A 461 14.66 6.34 9.96
C ALA A 461 15.95 6.44 9.14
N ARG A 462 16.39 7.66 8.77
CA ARG A 462 17.66 7.87 8.05
C ARG A 462 18.85 7.34 8.83
N LEU A 463 18.95 7.66 10.12
CA LEU A 463 20.05 7.17 10.97
C LEU A 463 20.07 5.64 11.04
N TRP A 464 18.92 4.99 11.22
CA TRP A 464 18.85 3.52 11.26
C TRP A 464 19.21 2.89 9.89
N ILE A 465 18.69 3.41 8.79
CA ILE A 465 19.02 2.93 7.43
C ILE A 465 20.53 3.07 7.17
N GLN A 466 21.14 4.20 7.52
CA GLN A 466 22.58 4.42 7.39
C GLN A 466 23.38 3.43 8.24
N GLU A 467 22.98 3.19 9.50
CA GLU A 467 23.61 2.23 10.40
C GLU A 467 23.55 0.79 9.88
N GLN A 468 22.40 0.36 9.33
CA GLN A 468 22.24 -1.00 8.79
C GLN A 468 22.88 -1.17 7.40
N SER A 469 22.92 -0.12 6.59
CA SER A 469 23.65 -0.12 5.31
C SER A 469 25.15 -0.34 5.53
N LEU A 470 25.75 0.32 6.53
CA LEU A 470 27.14 0.08 6.95
C LEU A 470 27.38 -1.34 7.50
N LYS A 471 26.33 -2.05 7.90
CA LYS A 471 26.37 -3.44 8.36
C LYS A 471 26.07 -4.47 7.27
N GLY A 472 25.87 -4.04 6.02
CA GLY A 472 25.55 -4.92 4.89
C GLY A 472 24.20 -5.63 5.02
N ALA A 473 23.22 -5.02 5.68
CA ALA A 473 21.93 -5.64 5.99
C ALA A 473 20.91 -5.62 4.82
N PHE A 474 21.16 -4.83 3.78
CA PHE A 474 20.32 -4.70 2.59
C PHE A 474 20.99 -5.34 1.38
N LYS A 475 20.21 -5.85 0.43
CA LYS A 475 20.73 -6.41 -0.83
C LYS A 475 21.20 -5.32 -1.78
N GLU A 476 20.44 -4.23 -1.86
CA GLU A 476 20.76 -3.05 -2.67
C GLU A 476 20.69 -1.76 -1.84
N GLN A 477 21.27 -0.67 -2.37
CA GLN A 477 21.27 0.61 -1.67
C GLN A 477 19.84 1.15 -1.53
N VAL A 478 19.45 1.44 -0.30
CA VAL A 478 18.25 2.21 0.06
C VAL A 478 18.62 3.68 0.04
N TYR A 479 17.88 4.49 -0.71
CA TYR A 479 18.11 5.92 -0.84
C TYR A 479 17.10 6.75 -0.05
N GLY A 480 17.47 7.97 0.29
CA GLY A 480 16.58 8.98 0.84
C GLY A 480 16.79 9.28 2.33
N PRO A 481 16.11 10.30 2.88
CA PRO A 481 14.98 11.03 2.28
C PRO A 481 15.38 11.81 1.03
N LEU A 482 14.51 11.89 0.01
CA LEU A 482 14.84 12.53 -1.27
C LEU A 482 15.46 13.92 -1.08
N LEU A 483 14.95 14.72 -0.13
CA LEU A 483 15.45 16.05 0.23
C LEU A 483 16.96 16.13 0.53
N LEU A 484 17.59 15.03 0.97
CA LEU A 484 19.04 14.97 1.24
C LEU A 484 19.86 14.51 0.04
N GLU A 485 19.27 13.76 -0.88
CA GLU A 485 19.94 13.08 -2.00
C GLU A 485 19.83 13.84 -3.34
N ILE A 486 19.12 14.97 -3.36
CA ILE A 486 18.94 15.84 -4.53
C ILE A 486 19.54 17.24 -4.30
N THR A 487 19.88 17.92 -5.39
CA THR A 487 20.22 19.36 -5.41
C THR A 487 19.66 20.00 -6.68
N VAL A 488 19.21 21.25 -6.57
CA VAL A 488 18.77 22.08 -7.71
C VAL A 488 19.61 23.36 -7.69
N PRO A 489 20.61 23.53 -8.58
CA PRO A 489 21.58 24.63 -8.47
C PRO A 489 20.99 26.04 -8.58
N ASN A 490 19.87 26.20 -9.28
CA ASN A 490 19.22 27.49 -9.50
C ASN A 490 18.02 27.69 -8.55
N SER A 491 18.04 28.75 -7.75
CA SER A 491 16.95 29.14 -6.83
C SER A 491 15.59 29.31 -7.55
N TYR A 492 15.57 29.73 -8.82
CA TYR A 492 14.33 29.82 -9.59
C TYR A 492 13.74 28.42 -9.90
N HIS A 493 14.55 27.51 -10.45
CA HIS A 493 14.11 26.13 -10.71
C HIS A 493 13.77 25.39 -9.41
N ALA A 494 14.45 25.70 -8.29
CA ALA A 494 14.13 25.13 -6.99
C ALA A 494 12.70 25.47 -6.52
N ARG A 495 12.23 26.71 -6.72
CA ARG A 495 10.84 27.09 -6.40
C ARG A 495 9.82 26.35 -7.27
N CYS A 496 10.10 26.20 -8.57
CA CYS A 496 9.26 25.39 -9.47
C CYS A 496 9.21 23.92 -9.01
N PHE A 497 10.36 23.36 -8.62
CA PHE A 497 10.50 22.00 -8.10
C PHE A 497 9.75 21.80 -6.78
N GLU A 498 9.85 22.71 -5.82
CA GLU A 498 9.07 22.68 -4.56
C GLU A 498 7.57 22.86 -4.78
N THR A 499 7.16 23.59 -5.83
CA THR A 499 5.74 23.77 -6.18
C THR A 499 5.13 22.49 -6.76
N GLN A 500 5.87 21.77 -7.60
CA GLN A 500 5.37 20.58 -8.32
C GLN A 500 5.63 19.26 -7.58
N THR A 501 6.64 19.21 -6.69
CA THR A 501 6.99 18.00 -5.94
C THR A 501 6.30 18.00 -4.58
N PRO A 502 5.34 17.10 -4.30
CA PRO A 502 4.58 17.14 -3.06
C PRO A 502 5.45 16.81 -1.84
N ASN A 503 5.31 17.57 -0.75
CA ASN A 503 6.15 17.46 0.46
C ASN A 503 6.35 16.03 0.99
N TRP A 504 5.33 15.18 0.90
CA TRP A 504 5.41 13.77 1.36
C TRP A 504 6.46 12.95 0.59
N LEU A 505 6.74 13.30 -0.67
CA LEU A 505 7.71 12.64 -1.54
C LEU A 505 9.14 13.11 -1.25
N LEU A 506 9.32 14.36 -0.80
CA LEU A 506 10.63 14.87 -0.35
C LEU A 506 11.13 14.15 0.92
N ASP A 507 10.19 13.77 1.79
CA ASP A 507 10.40 12.98 3.00
C ASP A 507 10.49 11.45 2.76
N ALA A 508 10.26 10.97 1.53
CA ALA A 508 10.18 9.54 1.23
C ALA A 508 11.55 8.86 1.09
N PHE A 509 11.60 7.56 1.37
CA PHE A 509 12.73 6.67 1.08
C PHE A 509 12.47 5.88 -0.21
N VAL A 510 13.49 5.69 -1.05
CA VAL A 510 13.42 4.91 -2.29
C VAL A 510 14.12 3.58 -2.10
N VAL A 511 13.38 2.49 -2.32
CA VAL A 511 13.88 1.12 -2.17
C VAL A 511 13.76 0.38 -3.50
N GLN A 512 14.82 -0.33 -3.89
CA GLN A 512 14.87 -1.02 -5.18
C GLN A 512 14.19 -2.40 -5.10
N ASN A 513 14.63 -3.24 -4.15
CA ASN A 513 14.15 -4.60 -3.98
C ASN A 513 12.95 -4.74 -3.04
N ARG A 514 12.10 -5.73 -3.32
CA ARG A 514 11.01 -6.16 -2.42
C ARG A 514 11.52 -6.61 -1.04
N ASP A 515 12.60 -7.37 -0.99
CA ASP A 515 13.12 -7.92 0.29
C ASP A 515 13.63 -6.81 1.21
N ASP A 516 14.28 -5.79 0.65
CA ASP A 516 14.73 -4.61 1.37
C ASP A 516 13.53 -3.75 1.81
N TYR A 517 12.52 -3.58 0.95
CA TYR A 517 11.27 -2.89 1.30
C TYR A 517 10.53 -3.57 2.47
N GLU A 518 10.39 -4.90 2.43
CA GLU A 518 9.81 -5.66 3.53
C GLU A 518 10.67 -5.57 4.81
N THR A 519 11.99 -5.45 4.69
CA THR A 519 12.91 -5.33 5.83
C THR A 519 12.83 -3.95 6.49
N VAL A 520 12.85 -2.87 5.70
CA VAL A 520 12.70 -1.48 6.17
C VAL A 520 11.32 -1.30 6.82
N THR A 521 10.25 -1.74 6.16
CA THR A 521 8.88 -1.64 6.68
C THR A 521 8.72 -2.41 8.00
N ARG A 522 9.19 -3.66 8.06
CA ARG A 522 9.07 -4.54 9.24
C ARG A 522 9.89 -4.10 10.45
N GLN A 523 10.89 -3.22 10.27
CA GLN A 523 11.61 -2.63 11.39
C GLN A 523 11.07 -1.24 11.76
N LEU A 524 10.99 -0.33 10.79
CA LEU A 524 10.70 1.09 11.06
C LEU A 524 9.21 1.34 11.29
N VAL A 525 8.34 0.70 10.51
CA VAL A 525 6.88 0.86 10.63
C VAL A 525 6.32 -0.12 11.65
N ASP A 526 6.53 -1.43 11.50
CA ASP A 526 5.87 -2.43 12.35
C ASP A 526 6.37 -2.41 13.81
N LYS A 527 7.69 -2.27 14.03
CA LYS A 527 8.29 -2.35 15.39
C LYS A 527 8.52 -0.97 16.00
N GLN A 528 9.11 -0.04 15.25
CA GLN A 528 9.43 1.30 15.77
C GLN A 528 8.27 2.30 15.62
N ARG A 529 7.24 1.98 14.82
CA ARG A 529 6.03 2.81 14.62
C ARG A 529 6.30 4.22 14.07
N LEU A 530 7.39 4.37 13.31
CA LEU A 530 7.75 5.63 12.67
C LEU A 530 6.83 5.92 11.48
N LYS A 531 6.37 7.17 11.37
CA LYS A 531 5.51 7.64 10.27
C LYS A 531 6.36 8.09 9.07
N ILE A 532 6.86 7.12 8.31
CA ILE A 532 7.71 7.36 7.12
C ILE A 532 7.05 6.89 5.83
N ASN A 533 7.38 7.57 4.72
CA ASN A 533 6.95 7.18 3.37
C ASN A 533 8.03 6.32 2.72
N ILE A 534 7.65 5.22 2.07
CA ILE A 534 8.57 4.30 1.40
C ILE A 534 8.03 4.01 0.00
N THR A 535 8.80 4.36 -1.03
CA THR A 535 8.48 4.15 -2.45
C THR A 535 9.37 3.05 -3.03
N ARG A 536 8.82 2.22 -3.92
CA ARG A 536 9.52 1.07 -4.50
C ARG A 536 9.67 1.23 -6.02
N THR A 537 10.87 0.99 -6.57
CA THR A 537 11.14 1.27 -8.00
C THR A 537 10.87 0.09 -8.94
N ASP A 538 10.82 -1.14 -8.45
CA ASP A 538 10.42 -2.33 -9.24
C ASP A 538 8.99 -2.22 -9.83
N THR A 539 8.10 -1.52 -9.13
CA THR A 539 6.75 -1.15 -9.59
C THR A 539 6.72 0.00 -10.60
N ILE A 540 7.83 0.72 -10.78
CA ILE A 540 7.94 1.87 -11.69
C ILE A 540 8.48 1.39 -13.05
N ARG A 541 7.60 0.73 -13.81
CA ARG A 541 7.87 0.30 -15.19
C ARG A 541 7.29 1.28 -16.20
N GLY A 542 8.17 1.96 -16.93
CA GLY A 542 7.82 2.78 -18.08
C GLY A 542 9.08 3.32 -18.74
N SER A 543 9.12 3.27 -20.07
CA SER A 543 9.99 4.14 -20.86
C SER A 543 9.42 5.55 -20.74
N PHE A 544 10.05 6.39 -19.91
CA PHE A 544 9.76 7.82 -19.90
C PHE A 544 10.38 8.45 -21.15
N GLU A 545 9.66 8.32 -22.27
CA GLU A 545 9.91 9.05 -23.50
C GLU A 545 9.88 10.55 -23.16
N VAL A 546 11.07 11.14 -23.08
CA VAL A 546 11.22 12.60 -23.14
C VAL A 546 10.80 12.99 -24.55
N PRO A 547 9.87 13.93 -24.76
CA PRO A 547 9.51 14.35 -26.11
C PRO A 547 10.77 14.80 -26.85
N ASP A 548 11.07 14.17 -27.99
CA ASP A 548 12.35 14.29 -28.74
C ASP A 548 12.70 15.71 -29.24
N ASP A 549 11.85 16.69 -28.93
CA ASP A 549 11.77 17.98 -29.59
C ASP A 549 12.12 19.17 -28.67
N ILE A 550 13.07 18.94 -27.74
CA ILE A 550 13.70 19.95 -26.87
C ILE A 550 14.19 21.18 -27.69
N ASN A 551 14.54 20.98 -28.96
CA ASN A 551 14.99 22.04 -29.86
C ASN A 551 13.84 22.89 -30.46
N ASN A 552 12.64 22.34 -30.69
CA ASN A 552 11.47 23.17 -31.04
C ASN A 552 10.85 23.85 -29.81
N ILE A 553 10.84 23.20 -28.63
CA ILE A 553 10.29 23.77 -27.39
C ILE A 553 10.96 25.11 -27.03
N LYS A 554 12.28 25.23 -27.23
CA LYS A 554 13.04 26.48 -27.01
C LYS A 554 12.57 27.66 -27.85
N ARG A 555 11.90 27.43 -29.00
CA ARG A 555 11.34 28.50 -29.85
C ARG A 555 10.18 29.24 -29.19
N PHE A 556 9.55 28.63 -28.17
CA PHE A 556 8.44 29.21 -27.40
C PHE A 556 8.90 29.87 -26.08
N GLY A 557 10.20 30.06 -25.88
CA GLY A 557 10.76 30.69 -24.67
C GLY A 557 10.87 29.76 -23.45
N ILE A 558 10.53 28.49 -23.59
CA ILE A 558 10.67 27.46 -22.55
C ILE A 558 12.13 26.98 -22.52
N SER A 559 12.76 26.99 -21.34
CA SER A 559 14.20 26.74 -21.18
C SER A 559 14.60 25.25 -21.23
N GLY A 560 13.74 24.36 -20.71
CA GLY A 560 13.96 22.92 -20.57
C GLY A 560 12.91 22.31 -19.62
N PHE A 561 12.90 20.98 -19.45
CA PHE A 561 12.02 20.32 -18.49
C PHE A 561 12.61 20.35 -17.07
N LEU A 562 11.75 20.33 -16.06
CA LEU A 562 12.16 20.42 -14.66
C LEU A 562 13.04 19.24 -14.23
N CYS A 563 12.93 18.07 -14.86
CA CYS A 563 13.82 16.93 -14.61
C CYS A 563 15.28 17.13 -15.07
N ASP A 564 15.55 18.12 -15.93
CA ASP A 564 16.89 18.36 -16.47
C ASP A 564 17.72 19.27 -15.55
N TYR A 565 17.05 20.00 -14.64
CA TYR A 565 17.64 20.91 -13.67
C TYR A 565 17.81 20.29 -12.26
N VAL A 566 17.49 19.00 -12.09
CA VAL A 566 17.62 18.27 -10.81
C VAL A 566 18.86 17.37 -10.85
N GLU A 567 19.80 17.63 -9.96
CA GLU A 567 20.97 16.79 -9.72
C GLU A 567 20.68 15.75 -8.63
N GLY A 568 21.16 14.52 -8.82
CA GLY A 568 20.95 13.40 -7.90
C GLY A 568 21.08 12.03 -8.61
N PRO A 569 21.08 10.91 -7.86
CA PRO A 569 21.16 9.56 -8.40
C PRO A 569 20.03 9.24 -9.40
N ASP A 570 20.33 8.48 -10.46
CA ASP A 570 19.37 8.22 -11.54
C ASP A 570 18.14 7.42 -11.08
N ILE A 571 18.29 6.57 -10.07
CA ILE A 571 17.19 5.85 -9.40
C ILE A 571 16.18 6.84 -8.77
N ILE A 572 16.67 7.95 -8.22
CA ILE A 572 15.83 9.01 -7.64
C ILE A 572 15.23 9.88 -8.76
N LYS A 573 15.98 10.20 -9.81
CA LYS A 573 15.44 10.88 -11.00
C LYS A 573 14.31 10.08 -11.66
N HIS A 574 14.44 8.76 -11.76
CA HIS A 574 13.39 7.86 -12.24
C HIS A 574 12.16 7.87 -11.34
N CYS A 575 12.35 7.83 -10.01
CA CYS A 575 11.27 7.97 -9.04
C CYS A 575 10.53 9.33 -9.16
N LEU A 576 11.27 10.43 -9.33
CA LEU A 576 10.71 11.77 -9.51
C LEU A 576 9.98 11.93 -10.85
N ARG A 577 10.55 11.41 -11.95
CA ARG A 577 9.89 11.37 -13.27
C ARG A 577 8.58 10.58 -13.24
N ALA A 578 8.50 9.52 -12.44
CA ALA A 578 7.30 8.71 -12.28
C ALA A 578 6.23 9.32 -11.38
N VAL A 579 6.60 9.78 -10.18
CA VAL A 579 5.64 10.15 -9.13
C VAL A 579 5.27 11.64 -9.19
N ALA A 580 6.23 12.52 -9.50
CA ALA A 580 6.01 13.97 -9.62
C ALA A 580 5.89 14.45 -11.09
N GLN A 581 5.98 13.53 -12.06
CA GLN A 581 5.86 13.80 -13.50
C GLN A 581 6.76 14.92 -14.04
N LEU A 582 7.97 15.09 -13.48
CA LEU A 582 8.92 16.16 -13.85
C LEU A 582 9.45 16.11 -15.30
N HIS A 583 9.00 15.14 -16.10
CA HIS A 583 9.23 15.05 -17.55
C HIS A 583 8.10 15.72 -18.37
N ARG A 584 7.16 16.40 -17.70
CA ARG A 584 5.97 17.09 -18.27
C ARG A 584 5.75 18.49 -17.69
N ALA A 585 6.71 18.98 -16.90
CA ALA A 585 6.65 20.21 -16.10
C ALA A 585 7.98 20.96 -16.17
#